data_AF-A0A914RGN1-F1
#
_entry.id   AF-A0A914RGN1-F1
#
_cell.length_a   1.000
_cell.length_b   1.000
_cell.length_c   1.000
_cell.angle_alpha   90.00
_cell.angle_beta   90.00
_cell.angle_gamma   90.00
#
_symmetry.space_group_name_H-M   'P 1'
#
loop_
_entity.id
_entity.type
_entity.pdbx_description
1 polymer ?
#
loop_
_entity_poly.entity_id
_entity_poly.type
_entity_poly.pdbx_seq_one_letter_code
_entity_poly.pdbx_strand_id
1 'polypeptide(L)'
;MRNLHVVFTMNPSGEGLRERASTSPALFNRCVLNWFGDWTDSALYQLNENEAKRGHRVMAITPRHFLDFIKHYINVFHEKRRDLEEEKLHLNIGLSKIKETEEQVLELQKSLTLKSSELEAKKSAANAKLKEMLSDQQKAEKEKIASEQLQKELAASLIEIGKKRTEVQKDLAQVEPAVEEAQQAVKGIRKTQLVEVRSMASPPHLVRLALESICLLLGEVCFYCDSALYAPISCE
;
A
#
# COMPACT_ATOMS: atom_id res chain seq x y z
N MET A 1 71.53 -5.39 -86.09
CA MET A 1 70.47 -5.14 -85.10
C MET A 1 69.37 -4.31 -85.76
N ARG A 2 68.28 -4.93 -86.24
CA ARG A 2 67.19 -4.19 -86.92
C ARG A 2 65.97 -3.88 -86.02
N ASN A 3 65.94 -4.39 -84.78
CA ASN A 3 64.75 -4.39 -83.93
C ASN A 3 64.97 -3.77 -82.54
N LEU A 4 66.02 -2.96 -82.35
CA LEU A 4 66.24 -2.28 -81.07
C LEU A 4 65.58 -0.90 -81.10
N HIS A 5 64.50 -0.74 -80.35
CA HIS A 5 63.89 0.55 -80.06
C HIS A 5 64.36 1.02 -78.69
N VAL A 6 64.96 2.20 -78.65
CA VAL A 6 65.42 2.84 -77.41
C VAL A 6 64.60 4.10 -77.20
N VAL A 7 64.02 4.24 -76.01
CA VAL A 7 63.25 5.43 -75.61
C VAL A 7 63.97 6.08 -74.43
N PHE A 8 64.25 7.38 -74.55
CA PHE A 8 64.83 8.17 -73.48
C PHE A 8 63.79 9.12 -72.91
N THR A 9 63.60 9.07 -71.59
CA THR A 9 62.78 10.04 -70.85
C THR A 9 63.69 10.99 -70.10
N MET A 10 63.65 12.26 -70.45
CA MET A 10 64.49 13.30 -69.86
C MET A 10 63.62 14.40 -69.27
N ASN A 11 63.98 14.92 -68.10
CA ASN A 11 63.30 16.06 -67.49
C ASN A 11 63.99 17.36 -67.94
N PRO A 12 63.30 18.30 -68.61
CA PRO A 12 63.87 19.58 -69.05
C PRO A 12 64.37 20.45 -67.90
N SER A 13 63.79 20.32 -66.70
CA SER A 13 64.20 21.07 -65.50
C SER A 13 65.36 20.42 -64.74
N GLY A 14 65.86 19.26 -65.18
CA GLY A 14 66.99 18.59 -64.53
C GLY A 14 68.34 19.22 -64.86
N GLU A 15 69.20 19.35 -63.85
CA GLU A 15 70.56 19.87 -64.06
C GLU A 15 71.38 18.99 -65.03
N GLY A 16 72.22 19.64 -65.84
CA GLY A 16 73.11 18.93 -66.78
C GLY A 16 72.42 18.32 -68.00
N LEU A 17 71.15 18.62 -68.29
CA LEU A 17 70.50 18.17 -69.52
C LEU A 17 71.22 18.73 -70.77
N ARG A 18 71.60 20.02 -70.72
CA ARG A 18 72.30 20.71 -71.80
C ARG A 18 73.66 20.07 -72.12
N GLU A 19 74.40 19.68 -71.09
CA GLU A 19 75.72 19.04 -71.22
C GLU A 19 75.59 17.61 -71.76
N ARG A 20 74.58 16.85 -71.30
CA ARG A 20 74.28 15.52 -71.84
C ARG A 20 73.83 15.59 -73.30
N ALA A 21 73.05 16.61 -73.63
CA ALA A 21 72.60 16.89 -74.98
C ALA A 21 73.75 17.23 -75.93
N SER A 22 74.73 18.03 -75.48
CA SER A 22 75.91 18.38 -76.28
C SER A 22 76.89 17.21 -76.42
N THR A 23 77.05 16.39 -75.38
CA THR A 23 77.95 15.22 -75.39
C THR A 23 77.46 14.11 -76.33
N SER A 24 76.14 14.00 -76.54
CA SER A 24 75.54 12.95 -77.38
C SER A 24 74.65 13.51 -78.52
N PRO A 25 75.25 13.95 -79.64
CA PRO A 25 74.51 14.51 -80.77
C PRO A 25 73.50 13.54 -81.42
N ALA A 26 73.70 12.22 -81.25
CA ALA A 26 72.81 11.18 -81.76
C ALA A 26 71.39 11.28 -81.17
N LEU A 27 71.23 11.84 -79.95
CA LEU A 27 69.93 12.02 -79.31
C LEU A 27 69.00 12.98 -80.08
N PHE A 28 69.56 13.94 -80.83
CA PHE A 28 68.77 14.90 -81.62
C PHE A 28 68.81 14.58 -83.12
N ASN A 29 69.92 13.99 -83.59
CA ASN A 29 70.09 13.68 -85.01
C ASN A 29 69.42 12.37 -85.45
N ARG A 30 69.10 11.45 -84.52
CA ARG A 30 68.58 10.10 -84.85
C ARG A 30 67.30 9.73 -84.11
N CYS A 31 66.93 10.42 -83.04
CA CYS A 31 65.69 10.16 -82.30
C CYS A 31 64.59 11.14 -82.72
N VAL A 32 63.33 10.69 -82.64
CA VAL A 32 62.17 11.59 -82.72
C VAL A 32 61.97 12.21 -81.34
N LEU A 33 62.07 13.54 -81.25
CA LEU A 33 61.80 14.27 -80.02
C LEU A 33 60.30 14.50 -79.88
N ASN A 34 59.70 13.99 -78.81
CA ASN A 34 58.32 14.29 -78.43
C ASN A 34 58.32 15.13 -77.15
N TRP A 35 57.82 16.37 -77.24
CA TRP A 35 57.70 17.29 -76.12
C TRP A 35 56.31 17.19 -75.50
N PHE A 36 56.22 16.63 -74.29
CA PHE A 36 54.95 16.38 -73.61
C PHE A 36 54.32 17.62 -72.95
N GLY A 37 55.03 18.76 -72.92
CA GLY A 37 54.54 20.00 -72.31
C GLY A 37 54.47 19.94 -70.78
N ASP A 38 54.17 21.09 -70.20
CA ASP A 38 53.83 21.21 -68.78
C ASP A 38 52.30 21.17 -68.64
N TRP A 39 51.81 20.77 -67.46
CA TRP A 39 50.39 20.96 -67.13
C TRP A 39 50.14 22.45 -66.94
N THR A 40 49.54 23.09 -67.94
CA THR A 40 49.16 24.50 -67.87
C THR A 40 47.93 24.64 -66.99
N ASP A 41 48.15 25.00 -65.72
CA ASP A 41 47.08 25.53 -64.90
C ASP A 41 47.46 26.91 -64.38
N SER A 42 46.74 27.93 -64.83
CA SER A 42 46.94 29.33 -64.40
C SER A 42 46.84 29.47 -62.89
N ALA A 43 46.07 28.59 -62.24
CA ALA A 43 45.94 28.54 -60.78
C ALA A 43 47.25 28.17 -60.07
N LEU A 44 48.04 27.23 -60.63
CA LEU A 44 49.33 26.83 -60.05
C LEU A 44 50.37 27.94 -60.19
N TYR A 45 50.35 28.68 -61.29
CA TYR A 45 51.18 29.87 -61.47
C TYR A 45 50.83 30.97 -60.47
N GLN A 46 49.54 31.26 -60.30
CA GLN A 46 49.07 32.25 -59.31
C GLN A 46 49.41 31.84 -57.87
N LEU A 47 49.28 30.56 -57.54
CA LEU A 47 49.66 30.05 -56.22
C LEU A 47 51.16 30.21 -55.97
N ASN A 48 51.99 29.79 -56.93
CA ASN A 48 53.45 29.96 -56.85
C ASN A 48 53.86 31.43 -56.75
N GLU A 49 53.18 32.33 -57.46
CA GLU A 49 53.41 33.77 -57.36
C GLU A 49 53.04 34.32 -55.98
N ASN A 50 51.92 33.86 -55.40
CA ASN A 50 51.50 34.26 -54.05
C ASN A 50 52.46 33.74 -52.98
N GLU A 51 52.93 32.50 -53.10
CA GLU A 51 53.91 31.92 -52.17
C GLU A 51 55.30 32.58 -52.34
N ALA A 52 55.67 32.99 -53.55
CA ALA A 52 56.86 33.81 -53.80
C ALA A 52 56.76 35.17 -53.11
N LYS A 53 55.60 35.84 -53.20
CA LYS A 53 55.33 37.12 -52.50
C LYS A 53 55.40 36.98 -50.98
N ARG A 54 55.05 35.80 -50.46
CA ARG A 54 55.15 35.46 -49.02
C ARG A 54 56.57 35.14 -48.57
N GLY A 55 57.55 35.12 -49.47
CA GLY A 55 58.94 34.78 -49.16
C GLY A 55 59.18 33.28 -48.94
N HIS A 56 58.20 32.44 -49.25
CA HIS A 56 58.38 30.99 -49.23
C HIS A 56 59.15 30.53 -50.47
N ARG A 57 59.90 29.44 -50.33
CA ARG A 57 60.58 28.80 -51.46
C ARG A 57 59.55 28.27 -52.44
N VAL A 58 59.56 28.78 -53.67
CA VAL A 58 58.75 28.27 -54.76
C VAL A 58 59.32 26.92 -55.21
N MET A 59 58.52 25.87 -55.10
CA MET A 59 58.85 24.54 -55.62
C MET A 59 58.13 24.30 -56.96
N ALA A 60 58.78 23.57 -57.86
CA ALA A 60 58.14 23.16 -59.11
C ALA A 60 57.04 22.13 -58.82
N ILE A 61 55.79 22.46 -59.18
CA ILE A 61 54.65 21.55 -58.99
C ILE A 61 54.61 20.58 -60.16
N THR A 62 54.94 19.33 -59.90
CA THR A 62 54.79 18.23 -60.86
C THR A 62 53.39 17.60 -60.78
N PRO A 63 52.87 16.99 -61.85
CA PRO A 63 51.59 16.28 -61.82
C PRO A 63 51.50 15.18 -60.75
N ARG A 64 52.64 14.65 -60.28
CA ARG A 64 52.69 13.73 -59.13
C ARG A 64 52.12 14.38 -57.87
N HIS A 65 52.47 15.64 -57.59
CA HIS A 65 51.96 16.35 -56.41
C HIS A 65 50.43 16.56 -56.50
N PHE A 66 49.89 16.74 -57.69
CA PHE A 66 48.44 16.84 -57.89
C PHE A 66 47.74 15.50 -57.64
N LEU A 67 48.32 14.39 -58.12
CA LEU A 67 47.80 13.06 -57.82
C LEU A 67 47.87 12.73 -56.32
N ASP A 68 48.94 13.15 -55.64
CA ASP A 68 49.08 13.00 -54.20
C ASP A 68 48.06 13.86 -53.44
N PHE A 69 47.78 15.07 -53.94
CA PHE A 69 46.71 15.93 -53.42
C PHE A 69 45.34 15.27 -53.52
N ILE A 70 44.99 14.68 -54.68
CA ILE A 70 43.71 13.96 -54.84
C ILE A 70 43.60 12.81 -53.84
N LYS A 71 44.67 12.01 -53.70
CA LYS A 71 44.69 10.90 -52.73
C LYS A 71 44.52 11.40 -51.31
N HIS A 72 45.22 12.48 -50.95
CA HIS A 72 45.12 13.09 -49.63
C HIS A 72 43.70 13.61 -49.36
N TYR A 73 43.10 14.29 -50.35
CA TYR A 73 41.73 14.79 -50.26
C TYR A 73 40.73 13.66 -50.01
N ILE A 74 40.82 12.55 -50.77
CA ILE A 74 39.95 11.38 -50.59
C ILE A 74 40.09 10.80 -49.18
N ASN A 75 41.32 10.71 -48.66
CA ASN A 75 41.56 10.20 -47.31
C ASN A 75 40.91 11.09 -46.25
N VAL A 76 41.14 12.41 -46.32
CA VAL A 76 40.55 13.38 -45.38
C VAL A 76 39.02 13.40 -45.49
N PHE A 77 38.48 13.30 -46.71
CA PHE A 77 37.04 13.22 -46.93
C PHE A 77 36.42 12.01 -46.22
N HIS A 78 37.03 10.83 -46.35
CA HIS A 78 36.53 9.64 -45.68
C HIS A 78 36.69 9.71 -44.15
N GLU A 79 37.80 10.26 -43.67
CA GLU A 79 38.01 10.49 -42.23
C GLU A 79 36.92 11.40 -41.67
N LYS A 80 36.72 12.58 -42.27
CA LYS A 80 35.70 13.53 -41.80
C LYS A 80 34.28 13.03 -41.94
N ARG A 81 34.00 12.23 -42.97
CA ARG A 81 32.69 11.60 -43.12
C ARG A 81 32.45 10.60 -41.99
N ARG A 82 33.46 9.80 -41.61
CA ARG A 82 33.36 8.86 -40.50
C ARG A 82 33.14 9.58 -39.17
N ASP A 83 33.90 10.64 -38.89
CA ASP A 83 33.75 11.44 -37.66
C ASP A 83 32.31 11.99 -37.56
N LEU A 84 31.77 12.56 -38.64
CA LEU A 84 30.40 13.08 -38.68
C LEU A 84 29.33 11.98 -38.56
N GLU A 85 29.56 10.81 -39.14
CA GLU A 85 28.66 9.67 -39.00
C GLU A 85 28.58 9.18 -37.56
N GLU A 86 29.70 9.16 -36.84
CA GLU A 86 29.75 8.80 -35.42
C GLU A 86 29.03 9.83 -34.54
N GLU A 87 29.26 11.13 -34.76
CA GLU A 87 28.54 12.21 -34.07
C GLU A 87 27.02 12.13 -34.32
N LYS A 88 26.63 11.91 -35.58
CA LYS A 88 25.22 11.71 -35.95
C LYS A 88 24.61 10.50 -35.26
N LEU A 89 25.34 9.39 -35.16
CA LEU A 89 24.89 8.20 -34.48
C LEU A 89 24.65 8.47 -32.99
N HIS A 90 25.60 9.13 -32.31
CA HIS A 90 25.45 9.52 -30.91
C HIS A 90 24.21 10.40 -30.68
N LEU A 91 23.99 11.40 -31.54
CA LEU A 91 22.81 12.26 -31.46
C LEU A 91 21.51 11.49 -31.67
N ASN A 92 21.45 10.58 -32.64
CA ASN A 92 20.27 9.77 -32.90
C ASN A 92 19.95 8.82 -31.73
N ILE A 93 20.97 8.21 -31.13
CA ILE A 93 20.80 7.38 -29.93
C ILE A 93 20.26 8.23 -28.78
N GLY A 94 20.85 9.41 -28.56
CA GLY A 94 20.38 10.35 -27.53
C GLY A 94 18.91 10.76 -27.73
N LEU A 95 18.52 11.09 -28.96
CA LEU A 95 17.14 11.43 -29.30
C LEU A 95 16.18 10.25 -29.09
N SER A 96 16.57 9.03 -29.45
CA SER A 96 15.79 7.82 -29.17
C SER A 96 15.57 7.65 -27.67
N LYS A 97 16.64 7.82 -26.88
CA LYS A 97 16.56 7.67 -25.43
C LYS A 97 15.68 8.72 -24.78
N ILE A 98 15.74 9.97 -25.24
CA ILE A 98 14.86 11.04 -24.75
C ILE A 98 13.39 10.70 -25.03
N LYS A 99 13.06 10.21 -26.23
CA LYS A 99 11.69 9.78 -26.56
C LYS A 99 11.22 8.62 -25.69
N GLU A 100 12.06 7.60 -25.49
CA GLU A 100 11.75 6.49 -24.58
C GLU A 100 11.49 6.98 -23.15
N THR A 101 12.29 7.92 -22.66
CA THR A 101 12.08 8.49 -21.31
C THR A 101 10.80 9.32 -21.22
N GLU A 102 10.44 10.05 -22.27
CA GLU A 102 9.18 10.79 -22.34
C GLU A 102 7.97 9.86 -22.25
N GLU A 103 7.98 8.76 -23.03
CA GLU A 103 6.94 7.74 -22.98
C GLU A 103 6.80 7.11 -21.58
N GLN A 104 7.93 6.75 -20.95
CA GLN A 104 7.93 6.20 -19.59
C GLN A 104 7.40 7.19 -18.55
N VAL A 105 7.75 8.47 -18.64
CA VAL A 105 7.24 9.50 -17.73
C VAL A 105 5.73 9.68 -17.91
N LEU A 106 5.23 9.67 -19.14
CA LEU A 106 3.79 9.75 -19.41
C LEU A 106 3.03 8.55 -18.82
N GLU A 107 3.58 7.35 -18.94
CA GLU A 107 2.98 6.15 -18.33
C GLU A 107 3.00 6.22 -16.80
N LEU A 108 4.12 6.64 -16.21
CA LEU A 108 4.22 6.81 -14.77
C LEU A 108 3.24 7.86 -14.24
N GLN A 109 3.07 8.99 -14.93
CA GLN A 109 2.09 10.01 -14.57
C GLN A 109 0.66 9.45 -14.57
N LYS A 110 0.28 8.67 -15.59
CA LYS A 110 -1.03 7.98 -15.63
C LYS A 110 -1.20 7.02 -14.46
N SER A 111 -0.17 6.23 -14.15
CA SER A 111 -0.22 5.28 -13.03
C SER A 111 -0.32 5.98 -11.67
N LEU A 112 0.31 7.15 -11.53
CA LEU A 112 0.33 7.93 -10.31
C LEU A 112 -1.03 8.56 -10.03
N THR A 113 -1.70 9.12 -11.05
CA THR A 113 -3.04 9.70 -10.89
C THR A 113 -4.08 8.65 -10.54
N LEU A 114 -3.99 7.45 -11.12
CA LEU A 114 -4.86 6.32 -10.74
C LEU A 114 -4.62 5.92 -9.27
N LYS A 115 -3.36 5.64 -8.89
CA LYS A 115 -3.02 5.21 -7.53
C LYS A 115 -3.32 6.28 -6.47
N SER A 116 -3.12 7.57 -6.77
CA SER A 116 -3.44 8.64 -5.82
C SER A 116 -4.94 8.72 -5.56
N SER A 117 -5.77 8.55 -6.59
CA SER A 117 -7.22 8.51 -6.44
C SER A 117 -7.70 7.30 -5.63
N GLU A 118 -7.15 6.10 -5.88
CA GLU A 118 -7.45 4.90 -5.11
C GLU A 118 -7.02 5.02 -3.64
N LEU A 119 -5.86 5.64 -3.40
CA LEU A 119 -5.34 5.86 -2.06
C LEU A 119 -6.25 6.78 -1.26
N GLU A 120 -6.73 7.88 -1.84
CA GLU A 120 -7.67 8.79 -1.17
C GLU A 120 -9.03 8.11 -0.89
N ALA A 121 -9.53 7.26 -1.80
CA ALA A 121 -10.72 6.45 -1.55
C ALA A 121 -10.53 5.47 -0.39
N LYS A 122 -9.39 4.75 -0.33
CA LYS A 122 -9.11 3.83 0.78
C LYS A 122 -8.84 4.57 2.09
N LYS A 123 -8.17 5.71 2.05
CA LYS A 123 -7.87 6.55 3.22
C LYS A 123 -9.15 7.13 3.81
N SER A 124 -10.06 7.65 2.98
CA SER A 124 -11.36 8.13 3.45
C SER A 124 -12.20 7.01 4.07
N ALA A 125 -12.23 5.82 3.46
CA ALA A 125 -12.92 4.66 4.02
C ALA A 125 -12.30 4.17 5.35
N ALA A 126 -10.97 4.15 5.46
CA ALA A 126 -10.28 3.80 6.70
C ALA A 126 -10.52 4.83 7.81
N ASN A 127 -10.49 6.12 7.48
CA ASN A 127 -10.77 7.21 8.42
C ASN A 127 -12.23 7.17 8.91
N ALA A 128 -13.19 6.82 8.05
CA ALA A 128 -14.59 6.64 8.44
C ALA A 128 -14.75 5.51 9.46
N LYS A 129 -14.14 4.34 9.20
CA LYS A 129 -14.14 3.21 10.14
C LYS A 129 -13.45 3.54 11.47
N LEU A 130 -12.35 4.27 11.43
CA LEU A 130 -11.64 4.70 12.63
C LEU A 130 -12.52 5.62 13.48
N LYS A 131 -13.30 6.51 12.85
CA LYS A 131 -14.25 7.38 13.56
C LYS A 131 -15.37 6.57 14.21
N GLU A 132 -15.92 5.57 13.53
CA GLU A 132 -16.94 4.66 14.09
C GLU A 132 -16.38 3.88 15.28
N MET A 133 -15.20 3.28 15.14
CA MET A 133 -14.54 2.53 16.21
C MET A 133 -14.31 3.37 17.47
N LEU A 134 -13.85 4.63 17.30
CA LEU A 134 -13.69 5.55 18.43
C LEU A 134 -15.03 5.87 19.10
N SER A 135 -16.10 6.01 18.31
CA SER A 135 -17.45 6.26 18.86
C SER A 135 -17.99 5.05 19.63
N ASP A 136 -17.73 3.84 19.15
CA ASP A 136 -18.17 2.60 19.80
C ASP A 136 -17.33 2.31 21.04
N GLN A 137 -16.03 2.58 21.00
CA GLN A 137 -15.16 2.49 22.18
C GLN A 137 -15.62 3.46 23.28
N GLN A 138 -16.02 4.69 22.92
CA GLN A 138 -16.57 5.65 23.88
C GLN A 138 -17.92 5.18 24.46
N LYS A 139 -18.79 4.54 23.67
CA LYS A 139 -20.05 3.97 24.18
C LYS A 139 -19.79 2.79 25.11
N ALA A 140 -18.95 1.85 24.70
CA ALA A 140 -18.59 0.69 25.50
C ALA A 140 -17.93 1.08 26.82
N GLU A 141 -17.06 2.10 26.82
CA GLU A 141 -16.45 2.61 28.06
C GLU A 141 -17.50 3.22 29.00
N LYS A 142 -18.46 3.99 28.48
CA LYS A 142 -19.57 4.53 29.28
C LYS A 142 -20.44 3.42 29.88
N GLU A 143 -20.78 2.40 29.09
CA GLU A 143 -21.57 1.26 29.55
C GLU A 143 -20.83 0.43 30.60
N LYS A 144 -19.51 0.29 30.45
CA LYS A 144 -18.66 -0.38 31.44
C LYS A 144 -18.64 0.37 32.76
N ILE A 145 -18.45 1.70 32.73
CA ILE A 145 -18.50 2.55 33.92
C ILE A 145 -19.88 2.46 34.60
N ALA A 146 -20.97 2.49 33.84
CA ALA A 146 -22.33 2.34 34.37
C ALA A 146 -22.55 0.96 35.01
N SER A 147 -22.02 -0.10 34.40
CA SER A 147 -22.10 -1.47 34.94
C SER A 147 -21.32 -1.61 36.25
N GLU A 148 -20.13 -1.04 36.33
CA GLU A 148 -19.32 -1.02 37.55
C GLU A 148 -20.01 -0.25 38.69
N GLN A 149 -20.71 0.83 38.38
CA GLN A 149 -21.52 1.57 39.35
C GLN A 149 -22.69 0.73 39.85
N LEU A 150 -23.45 0.12 38.93
CA LEU A 150 -24.58 -0.75 39.28
C LEU A 150 -24.13 -1.93 40.16
N GLN A 151 -22.97 -2.53 39.86
CA GLN A 151 -22.40 -3.61 40.67
C GLN A 151 -22.09 -3.17 42.10
N LYS A 152 -21.54 -1.96 42.29
CA LYS A 152 -21.29 -1.40 43.63
C LYS A 152 -22.59 -1.19 44.42
N GLU A 153 -23.62 -0.64 43.77
CA GLU A 153 -24.93 -0.42 44.37
C GLU A 153 -25.62 -1.74 44.75
N LEU A 154 -25.52 -2.74 43.86
CA LEU A 154 -26.10 -4.06 44.06
C LEU A 154 -25.38 -4.82 45.18
N ALA A 155 -24.06 -4.68 45.30
CA ALA A 155 -23.30 -5.22 46.43
C ALA A 155 -23.72 -4.59 47.77
N ALA A 156 -23.91 -3.27 47.81
CA ALA A 156 -24.41 -2.59 49.01
C ALA A 156 -25.83 -3.08 49.39
N SER A 157 -26.69 -3.25 48.39
CA SER A 157 -28.06 -3.74 48.59
C SER A 157 -28.09 -5.19 49.09
N LEU A 158 -27.23 -6.07 48.59
CA LEU A 158 -27.12 -7.45 49.04
C LEU A 158 -26.65 -7.58 50.50
N ILE A 159 -25.75 -6.70 50.95
CA ILE A 159 -25.33 -6.65 52.35
C ILE A 159 -26.52 -6.33 53.26
N GLU A 160 -27.32 -5.32 52.89
CA GLU A 160 -28.52 -4.94 53.64
C GLU A 160 -29.59 -6.04 53.65
N ILE A 161 -29.82 -6.70 52.51
CA ILE A 161 -30.71 -7.86 52.43
C ILE A 161 -30.19 -9.01 53.29
N GLY A 162 -28.88 -9.25 53.31
CA GLY A 162 -28.23 -10.26 54.14
C GLY A 162 -28.47 -10.04 55.62
N LYS A 163 -28.27 -8.80 56.10
CA LYS A 163 -28.56 -8.41 57.50
C LYS A 163 -30.02 -8.69 57.85
N LYS A 164 -30.96 -8.18 57.04
CA LYS A 164 -32.40 -8.40 57.24
C LYS A 164 -32.78 -9.88 57.24
N ARG A 165 -32.19 -10.68 56.35
CA ARG A 165 -32.42 -12.13 56.30
C ARG A 165 -31.93 -12.81 57.58
N THR A 166 -30.75 -12.44 58.09
CA THR A 166 -30.24 -13.02 59.34
C THR A 166 -31.09 -12.68 60.55
N GLU A 167 -31.64 -11.46 60.61
CA GLU A 167 -32.58 -11.05 61.67
C GLU A 167 -33.87 -11.85 61.59
N VAL A 168 -34.52 -11.90 60.42
CA VAL A 168 -35.76 -12.65 60.22
C VAL A 168 -35.56 -14.14 60.49
N GLN A 169 -34.45 -14.74 60.06
CA GLN A 169 -34.18 -16.16 60.29
C GLN A 169 -33.96 -16.47 61.78
N LYS A 170 -33.39 -15.53 62.55
CA LYS A 170 -33.24 -15.67 64.01
C LYS A 170 -34.59 -15.63 64.73
N ASP A 171 -35.51 -14.79 64.27
CA ASP A 171 -36.87 -14.73 64.83
C ASP A 171 -37.68 -15.96 64.45
N LEU A 172 -37.54 -16.42 63.21
CA LEU A 172 -38.19 -17.65 62.72
C LEU A 172 -37.73 -18.87 63.53
N ALA A 173 -36.42 -19.04 63.75
CA ALA A 173 -35.87 -20.16 64.49
C ALA A 173 -36.31 -20.22 65.98
N GLN A 174 -36.76 -19.10 66.55
CA GLN A 174 -37.35 -19.09 67.90
C GLN A 174 -38.79 -19.58 67.91
N VAL A 175 -39.55 -19.31 66.85
CA VAL A 175 -40.98 -19.63 66.76
C VAL A 175 -41.22 -21.02 66.14
N GLU A 176 -40.38 -21.44 65.20
CA GLU A 176 -40.43 -22.75 64.53
C GLU A 176 -40.55 -23.94 65.49
N PRO A 177 -39.73 -24.10 66.55
CA PRO A 177 -39.81 -25.27 67.43
C PRO A 177 -41.15 -25.32 68.18
N ALA A 178 -41.70 -24.17 68.58
CA ALA A 178 -42.99 -24.12 69.27
C ALA A 178 -44.15 -24.50 68.33
N VAL A 179 -44.07 -24.12 67.05
CA VAL A 179 -45.07 -24.49 66.03
C VAL A 179 -44.93 -25.97 65.66
N GLU A 180 -43.72 -26.48 65.48
CA GLU A 180 -43.49 -27.91 65.20
C GLU A 180 -43.95 -28.79 66.37
N GLU A 181 -43.65 -28.41 67.61
CA GLU A 181 -44.13 -29.08 68.80
C GLU A 181 -45.66 -29.06 68.87
N ALA A 182 -46.30 -27.91 68.63
CA ALA A 182 -47.75 -27.80 68.58
C ALA A 182 -48.37 -28.65 67.46
N GLN A 183 -47.76 -28.69 66.26
CA GLN A 183 -48.21 -29.55 65.16
C GLN A 183 -48.07 -31.05 65.49
N GLN A 184 -46.98 -31.45 66.13
CA GLN A 184 -46.78 -32.84 66.57
C GLN A 184 -47.79 -33.23 67.65
N ALA A 185 -48.06 -32.34 68.61
CA ALA A 185 -49.09 -32.54 69.63
C ALA A 185 -50.49 -32.72 69.01
N VAL A 186 -50.85 -31.90 68.02
CA VAL A 186 -52.13 -32.03 67.29
C VAL A 186 -52.21 -33.32 66.49
N LYS A 187 -51.14 -33.71 65.78
CA LYS A 187 -51.06 -35.01 65.07
C LYS A 187 -51.15 -36.21 66.03
N GLY A 188 -50.76 -36.03 67.29
CA GLY A 188 -50.86 -37.04 68.36
C GLY A 188 -52.26 -37.23 68.95
N ILE A 189 -53.25 -36.40 68.60
CA ILE A 189 -54.62 -36.51 69.11
C ILE A 189 -55.32 -37.72 68.48
N ARG A 190 -55.83 -38.63 69.32
CA ARG A 190 -56.50 -39.84 68.84
C ARG A 190 -57.92 -39.51 68.40
N LYS A 191 -58.38 -40.15 67.32
CA LYS A 191 -59.76 -40.01 66.80
C LYS A 191 -60.84 -40.28 67.86
N THR A 192 -60.57 -41.16 68.82
CA THR A 192 -61.48 -41.46 69.93
C THR A 192 -61.75 -40.24 70.83
N GLN A 193 -60.72 -39.43 71.12
CA GLN A 193 -60.83 -38.23 71.95
C GLN A 193 -61.64 -37.12 71.25
N LEU A 194 -61.54 -37.03 69.92
CA LEU A 194 -62.35 -36.11 69.12
C LEU A 194 -63.83 -36.51 69.06
N VAL A 195 -64.12 -37.82 69.05
CA VAL A 195 -65.50 -38.35 69.09
C VAL A 195 -66.16 -38.08 70.44
N GLU A 196 -65.40 -38.16 71.54
CA GLU A 196 -65.88 -37.83 72.88
C GLU A 196 -66.27 -36.35 73.01
N VAL A 197 -65.42 -35.43 72.54
CA VAL A 197 -65.73 -33.98 72.54
C VAL A 197 -66.95 -33.66 71.66
N ARG A 198 -67.10 -34.31 70.50
CA ARG A 198 -68.29 -34.17 69.63
C ARG A 198 -69.59 -34.64 70.29
N SER A 199 -69.51 -35.62 71.21
CA SER A 199 -70.68 -36.20 71.87
C SER A 199 -71.19 -35.41 73.08
N MET A 200 -70.46 -34.38 73.52
CA MET A 200 -70.85 -33.53 74.66
C MET A 200 -71.94 -32.52 74.24
N ALA A 201 -73.08 -32.52 74.93
CA ALA A 201 -74.17 -31.57 74.69
C ALA A 201 -73.85 -30.12 75.12
N SER A 202 -72.94 -29.95 76.11
CA SER A 202 -72.41 -28.65 76.54
C SER A 202 -70.95 -28.81 76.94
N PRO A 203 -69.97 -28.42 76.10
CA PRO A 203 -68.57 -28.54 76.45
C PRO A 203 -68.20 -27.59 77.62
N PRO A 204 -67.28 -27.98 78.53
CA PRO A 204 -66.77 -27.08 79.55
C PRO A 204 -66.16 -25.81 78.93
N HIS A 205 -66.24 -24.68 79.63
CA HIS A 205 -65.87 -23.34 79.14
C HIS A 205 -64.49 -23.28 78.45
N LEU A 206 -63.48 -24.00 78.97
CA LEU A 206 -62.13 -24.08 78.39
C LEU A 206 -62.07 -24.75 77.01
N VAL A 207 -62.88 -25.80 76.79
CA VAL A 207 -62.96 -26.52 75.50
C VAL A 207 -63.72 -25.70 74.48
N ARG A 208 -64.76 -24.99 74.91
CA ARG A 208 -65.53 -24.06 74.06
C ARG A 208 -64.66 -22.94 73.51
N LEU A 209 -63.90 -22.25 74.35
CA LEU A 209 -62.98 -21.19 73.93
C LEU A 209 -61.92 -21.70 72.95
N ALA A 210 -61.36 -22.89 73.16
CA ALA A 210 -60.36 -23.47 72.26
C ALA A 210 -60.93 -23.80 70.87
N LEU A 211 -62.13 -24.39 70.81
CA LEU A 211 -62.80 -24.72 69.54
C LEU A 211 -63.27 -23.46 68.80
N GLU A 212 -63.84 -22.48 69.50
CA GLU A 212 -64.23 -21.18 68.90
C GLU A 212 -63.02 -20.48 68.27
N SER A 213 -61.87 -20.50 68.94
CA SER A 213 -60.62 -19.91 68.42
C SER A 213 -60.13 -20.59 67.14
N ILE A 214 -60.22 -21.92 67.08
CA ILE A 214 -59.80 -22.74 65.92
C ILE A 214 -60.77 -22.55 64.75
N CYS A 215 -62.08 -22.58 65.00
CA CYS A 215 -63.10 -22.37 63.96
C CYS A 215 -62.99 -20.96 63.37
N LEU A 216 -62.76 -19.92 64.20
CA LEU A 216 -62.49 -18.56 63.72
C LEU A 216 -61.24 -18.47 62.83
N LEU A 217 -60.14 -19.15 63.19
CA LEU A 217 -58.91 -19.20 62.37
C LEU A 217 -59.08 -19.97 61.06
N LEU A 218 -59.95 -21.00 61.04
CA LEU A 218 -60.34 -21.76 59.85
C LEU A 218 -61.40 -21.04 58.99
N GLY A 219 -61.89 -19.87 59.42
CA GLY A 219 -62.90 -19.08 58.72
C GLY A 219 -64.34 -19.57 58.90
N GLU A 220 -64.57 -20.55 59.76
CA GLU A 220 -65.90 -21.06 60.11
C GLU A 220 -66.42 -20.34 61.36
N VAL A 221 -67.43 -19.47 61.19
CA VAL A 221 -68.04 -18.76 62.32
C VAL A 221 -68.98 -19.71 63.07
N CYS A 222 -68.53 -20.28 64.19
CA CYS A 222 -69.36 -21.18 65.00
C CYS A 222 -70.31 -20.37 65.92
N PHE A 223 -71.56 -20.21 65.46
CA PHE A 223 -72.69 -19.70 66.23
C PHE A 223 -73.15 -20.74 67.27
N TYR A 224 -72.54 -20.77 68.46
CA TYR A 224 -73.13 -21.51 69.59
C TYR A 224 -72.92 -20.78 70.94
N CYS A 225 -73.28 -19.49 70.98
CA CYS A 225 -73.90 -18.86 72.16
C CYS A 225 -74.29 -17.41 71.87
N ASP A 226 -75.19 -17.18 70.91
CA ASP A 226 -76.14 -16.07 71.06
C ASP A 226 -77.47 -16.48 70.45
N SER A 227 -78.50 -16.37 71.26
CA SER A 227 -79.88 -16.67 70.95
C SER A 227 -80.38 -15.89 69.73
N ALA A 228 -81.15 -16.61 68.90
CA ALA A 228 -82.16 -16.12 67.96
C ALA A 228 -81.71 -15.54 66.60
N LEU A 229 -82.24 -16.19 65.55
CA LEU A 229 -82.52 -15.77 64.16
C LEU A 229 -81.48 -16.07 63.04
N TYR A 230 -81.89 -16.98 62.14
CA TYR A 230 -81.49 -17.21 60.72
C TYR A 230 -80.03 -17.64 60.44
N ALA A 231 -79.65 -18.60 59.59
CA ALA A 231 -80.24 -19.55 58.65
C ALA A 231 -79.10 -20.54 58.22
N PRO A 232 -79.35 -21.68 57.54
CA PRO A 232 -78.35 -22.73 57.32
C PRO A 232 -77.47 -22.43 56.09
N ILE A 233 -76.15 -22.59 56.22
CA ILE A 233 -75.25 -22.73 55.09
C ILE A 233 -74.56 -24.08 55.23
N SER A 234 -74.86 -24.93 54.27
CA SER A 234 -74.19 -26.18 53.93
C SER A 234 -72.71 -25.94 53.57
N CYS A 235 -71.82 -26.71 54.19
CA CYS A 235 -70.47 -26.97 53.68
C CYS A 235 -70.19 -28.47 53.72
N GLU A 236 -69.58 -28.96 52.64
CA GLU A 236 -68.92 -30.27 52.49
C GLU A 236 -67.70 -30.40 53.41
#